data_AF-A0A2K6B6D0-F1
#
_entry.id   AF-A0A2K6B6D0-F1
#
_cell.length_a   1.000
_cell.length_b   1.000
_cell.length_c   1.000
_cell.angle_alpha   90.00
_cell.angle_beta   90.00
_cell.angle_gamma   90.00
#
_symmetry.space_group_name_H-M   'P 1'
#
loop_
_entity.id
_entity.type
_entity.pdbx_description
1 polymer ?
#
loop_
_entity_poly.entity_id
_entity_poly.type
_entity_poly.pdbx_seq_one_letter_code
_entity_poly.pdbx_strand_id
1 'polypeptide(L)'
;MLLSNKLTLDKLDVKGKWVIMRNNQITNNQRIKAAVLSIKFCLDNGAKSVVLTSHLGRPDGVPVPDKYSLEPVAVELKSLLGKDVLLLKYCVGPEVEKACANPAAGSVILLENLHFHVEEEGKGKLWEQAKIEAFRASLSKLGDVYVNDAFSTAHRAHSSMVGVNLPQKAGANVADRIHLISNMLDKVNEMIIGGGMAFAFLKVLNNMEIGGELAFRRK
;
A
#
# COMPACT_ATOMS: atom_id res chain seq x y z
N MET A 1 -19.14 0.00 12.62
CA MET A 1 -18.59 -1.19 11.94
C MET A 1 -17.44 -1.69 12.81
N LEU A 2 -17.52 -2.89 13.39
CA LEU A 2 -16.45 -3.40 14.26
C LEU A 2 -15.22 -3.75 13.40
N LEU A 3 -14.06 -3.18 13.77
CA LEU A 3 -12.81 -3.44 13.07
C LEU A 3 -12.33 -4.90 13.23
N SER A 4 -12.83 -5.62 14.24
CA SER A 4 -12.51 -7.01 14.56
C SER A 4 -13.13 -8.06 13.62
N ASN A 5 -14.11 -7.69 12.79
CA ASN A 5 -14.83 -8.64 11.93
C ASN A 5 -14.28 -8.72 10.50
N LYS A 6 -13.08 -8.17 10.24
CA LYS A 6 -12.46 -8.20 8.92
C LYS A 6 -11.68 -9.50 8.72
N LEU A 7 -11.68 -10.02 7.49
CA LEU A 7 -10.86 -11.17 7.11
C LEU A 7 -9.38 -10.81 7.23
N THR A 8 -8.60 -11.73 7.78
CA THR A 8 -7.16 -11.58 8.03
C THR A 8 -6.38 -12.62 7.24
N LEU A 9 -5.11 -12.34 6.95
CA LEU A 9 -4.27 -13.19 6.09
C LEU A 9 -4.14 -14.62 6.64
N ASP A 10 -4.08 -14.80 7.96
CA ASP A 10 -4.05 -16.09 8.65
C ASP A 10 -5.31 -16.95 8.42
N LYS A 11 -6.43 -16.31 8.03
CA LYS A 11 -7.72 -16.97 7.74
C LYS A 11 -8.03 -17.03 6.25
N LEU A 12 -7.13 -16.54 5.40
CA LEU A 12 -7.29 -16.54 3.96
C LEU A 12 -6.64 -17.80 3.37
N ASP A 13 -7.42 -18.62 2.67
CA ASP A 13 -6.87 -19.71 1.88
C ASP A 13 -6.19 -19.16 0.63
N VAL A 14 -4.86 -19.30 0.59
CA VAL A 14 -3.98 -18.86 -0.50
C VAL A 14 -3.46 -20.02 -1.35
N LYS A 15 -3.76 -21.27 -1.00
CA LYS A 15 -3.15 -22.43 -1.65
C LYS A 15 -3.56 -22.52 -3.13
N GLY A 16 -2.57 -22.51 -4.01
CA GLY A 16 -2.77 -22.55 -5.46
C GLY A 16 -3.31 -21.24 -6.07
N LYS A 17 -3.52 -20.19 -5.26
CA LYS A 17 -4.10 -18.93 -5.72
C LYS A 17 -3.03 -17.91 -6.11
N TRP A 18 -3.40 -17.01 -7.02
CA TRP A 18 -2.63 -15.81 -7.30
C TRP A 18 -3.00 -14.73 -6.27
N VAL A 19 -2.02 -14.20 -5.55
CA VAL A 19 -2.25 -13.20 -4.49
C VAL A 19 -1.80 -11.84 -4.97
N ILE A 20 -2.72 -10.88 -5.10
CA ILE A 20 -2.35 -9.47 -5.24
C ILE A 20 -2.23 -8.83 -3.86
N MET A 21 -1.05 -8.33 -3.52
CA MET A 21 -0.74 -7.77 -2.20
C MET A 21 -0.33 -6.30 -2.33
N ARG A 22 -0.96 -5.47 -1.52
CA ARG A 22 -0.65 -4.04 -1.44
C ARG A 22 0.22 -3.77 -0.22
N ASN A 23 1.45 -3.33 -0.47
CA ASN A 23 2.46 -3.04 0.54
C ASN A 23 2.47 -1.56 0.93
N ASN A 24 3.02 -1.27 2.12
CA ASN A 24 3.24 0.10 2.56
C ASN A 24 4.14 0.90 1.60
N GLN A 25 4.03 2.22 1.63
CA GLN A 25 4.93 3.13 0.92
C GLN A 25 6.39 2.83 1.30
N ILE A 26 7.26 2.59 0.33
CA ILE A 26 8.63 2.16 0.62
C ILE A 26 9.53 3.38 0.79
N THR A 27 9.56 3.96 2.00
CA THR A 27 10.47 5.08 2.31
C THR A 27 11.71 4.65 3.07
N ASN A 28 11.75 3.42 3.59
CA ASN A 28 12.88 2.86 4.31
C ASN A 28 12.88 1.33 4.24
N ASN A 29 14.01 0.70 4.58
CA ASN A 29 14.17 -0.76 4.56
C ASN A 29 13.26 -1.46 5.61
N GLN A 30 12.99 -0.84 6.76
CA GLN A 30 12.11 -1.42 7.78
C GLN A 30 10.73 -1.78 7.23
N ARG A 31 10.18 -0.96 6.32
CA ARG A 31 8.89 -1.24 5.67
C ARG A 31 8.95 -2.42 4.69
N ILE A 32 10.09 -2.63 4.04
CA ILE A 32 10.32 -3.79 3.17
C ILE A 32 10.39 -5.06 4.02
N LYS A 33 11.17 -5.03 5.11
CA LYS A 33 11.27 -6.15 6.07
C LYS A 33 9.92 -6.54 6.68
N ALA A 34 9.05 -5.58 6.98
CA ALA A 34 7.71 -5.86 7.49
C ALA A 34 6.84 -6.63 6.48
N ALA A 35 6.92 -6.28 5.19
CA ALA A 35 6.16 -6.96 4.13
C ALA A 35 6.69 -8.38 3.84
N VAL A 36 7.98 -8.65 4.08
CA VAL A 36 8.59 -9.97 3.87
C VAL A 36 7.86 -11.07 4.66
N LEU A 37 7.36 -10.77 5.86
CA LEU A 37 6.60 -11.74 6.66
C LEU A 37 5.30 -12.18 5.96
N SER A 38 4.51 -11.22 5.48
CA SER A 38 3.28 -11.48 4.73
C SER A 38 3.55 -12.23 3.42
N ILE A 39 4.63 -11.88 2.73
CA ILE A 39 5.04 -12.52 1.47
C ILE A 39 5.42 -13.98 1.72
N LYS A 40 6.28 -14.24 2.71
CA LYS A 40 6.68 -15.60 3.09
C LYS A 40 5.48 -16.42 3.51
N PHE A 41 4.57 -15.87 4.31
CA PHE A 41 3.34 -16.55 4.68
C PHE A 41 2.55 -17.03 3.46
N CYS A 42 2.34 -16.18 2.45
CA CYS A 42 1.66 -16.60 1.22
C CYS A 42 2.39 -17.74 0.50
N LEU A 43 3.71 -17.64 0.35
CA LEU A 43 4.53 -18.63 -0.34
C LEU A 43 4.56 -19.97 0.41
N ASP A 44 4.77 -19.94 1.72
CA ASP A 44 4.85 -21.12 2.58
C ASP A 44 3.51 -21.87 2.67
N ASN A 45 2.39 -21.15 2.52
CA ASN A 45 1.04 -21.73 2.42
C ASN A 45 0.63 -22.08 0.98
N GLY A 46 1.57 -22.09 0.05
CA GLY A 46 1.38 -22.63 -1.30
C GLY A 46 0.70 -21.68 -2.30
N ALA A 47 0.81 -20.36 -2.12
CA ALA A 47 0.38 -19.41 -3.13
C ALA A 47 1.08 -19.68 -4.47
N LYS A 48 0.32 -19.63 -5.57
CA LYS A 48 0.87 -19.83 -6.92
C LYS A 48 1.76 -18.67 -7.32
N SER A 49 1.37 -17.44 -6.97
CA SER A 49 2.25 -16.26 -7.06
C SER A 49 1.83 -15.18 -6.07
N VAL A 50 2.75 -14.25 -5.84
CA VAL A 50 2.50 -13.03 -5.06
C VAL A 50 2.87 -11.82 -5.92
N VAL A 51 1.86 -11.04 -6.31
CA VAL A 51 2.01 -9.78 -7.07
C VAL A 51 1.97 -8.61 -6.10
N LEU A 52 3.08 -7.90 -5.97
CA LEU A 52 3.29 -6.82 -5.03
C LEU A 52 3.05 -5.48 -5.69
N THR A 53 2.28 -4.63 -5.01
CA THR A 53 2.01 -3.27 -5.44
C THR A 53 2.39 -2.30 -4.32
N SER A 54 3.10 -1.23 -4.65
CA SER A 54 3.44 -0.17 -3.71
C SER A 54 3.49 1.20 -4.40
N HIS A 55 3.82 2.24 -3.66
CA HIS A 55 4.14 3.54 -4.22
C HIS A 55 5.36 4.11 -3.52
N LEU A 56 6.04 5.01 -4.23
CA LEU A 56 7.21 5.73 -3.76
C LEU A 56 7.04 7.22 -4.06
N GLY A 57 7.34 8.05 -3.06
CA GLY A 57 7.29 9.50 -3.20
C GLY A 57 5.88 10.03 -3.53
N ARG A 58 5.87 11.15 -4.26
CA ARG A 58 4.67 11.83 -4.79
C ARG A 58 4.95 12.29 -6.22
N PRO A 59 4.85 11.38 -7.19
CA PRO A 59 4.97 11.71 -8.61
C PRO A 59 3.69 12.31 -9.23
N ASP A 60 2.61 12.44 -8.45
CA ASP A 60 1.36 13.12 -8.82
C ASP A 60 0.74 12.64 -10.16
N GLY A 61 0.82 11.33 -10.43
CA GLY A 61 0.25 10.72 -11.65
C GLY A 61 1.12 10.85 -12.89
N VAL A 62 2.39 11.24 -12.76
CA VAL A 62 3.34 11.36 -13.87
C VAL A 62 4.45 10.33 -13.71
N PRO A 63 4.75 9.50 -14.73
CA PRO A 63 5.90 8.59 -14.67
C PRO A 63 7.23 9.34 -14.54
N VAL A 64 7.93 9.15 -13.42
CA VAL A 64 9.27 9.72 -13.16
C VAL A 64 10.20 8.61 -12.66
N PRO A 65 10.55 7.63 -13.51
CA PRO A 65 11.27 6.43 -13.10
C PRO A 65 12.63 6.74 -12.48
N ASP A 66 13.37 7.72 -13.02
CA ASP A 66 14.71 8.09 -12.53
C ASP A 66 14.74 8.52 -11.05
N LYS A 67 13.60 8.96 -10.50
CA LYS A 67 13.49 9.44 -9.13
C LYS A 67 12.67 8.54 -8.21
N TYR A 68 11.63 7.92 -8.76
CA TYR A 68 10.61 7.24 -7.95
C TYR A 68 10.29 5.82 -8.44
N SER A 69 11.19 5.18 -9.20
CA SER A 69 11.06 3.77 -9.53
C SER A 69 11.19 2.88 -8.29
N LEU A 70 10.50 1.74 -8.31
CA LEU A 70 10.61 0.68 -7.32
C LEU A 70 11.73 -0.34 -7.65
N GLU A 71 12.54 -0.10 -8.69
CA GLU A 71 13.68 -0.97 -9.03
C GLU A 71 14.66 -1.21 -7.86
N PRO A 72 15.08 -0.20 -7.09
CA PRO A 72 15.93 -0.43 -5.92
C PRO A 72 15.26 -1.31 -4.86
N VAL A 73 13.93 -1.28 -4.78
CA VAL A 73 13.15 -2.10 -3.85
C VAL A 73 13.15 -3.55 -4.32
N ALA A 74 13.06 -3.83 -5.62
CA ALA A 74 13.14 -5.19 -6.14
C ALA A 74 14.44 -5.87 -5.72
N VAL A 75 15.57 -5.14 -5.81
CA VAL A 75 16.90 -5.62 -5.41
C VAL A 75 16.95 -5.93 -3.91
N GLU A 76 16.49 -5.01 -3.07
CA GLU A 76 16.48 -5.22 -1.61
C GLU A 76 15.54 -6.36 -1.22
N LEU A 77 14.36 -6.44 -1.84
CA LEU A 77 13.38 -7.48 -1.57
C LEU A 77 13.91 -8.86 -1.97
N LYS A 78 14.62 -8.96 -3.10
CA LYS A 78 15.32 -10.19 -3.52
C LYS A 78 16.34 -10.63 -2.47
N SER A 79 17.13 -9.70 -1.95
CA SER A 79 18.10 -9.97 -0.88
C SER A 79 17.42 -10.50 0.40
N LEU A 80 16.35 -9.83 0.85
CA LEU A 80 15.66 -10.19 2.09
C LEU A 80 14.80 -11.48 1.99
N LEU A 81 14.24 -11.76 0.82
CA LEU A 81 13.47 -12.98 0.58
C LEU A 81 14.37 -14.20 0.32
N GLY A 82 15.58 -13.99 -0.19
CA GLY A 82 16.43 -15.07 -0.69
C GLY A 82 15.83 -15.76 -1.93
N LYS A 83 15.00 -15.02 -2.70
CA LYS A 83 14.27 -15.52 -3.86
C LYS A 83 14.23 -14.46 -4.95
N ASP A 84 14.22 -14.88 -6.21
CA ASP A 84 14.08 -13.96 -7.34
C ASP A 84 12.74 -13.20 -7.28
N VAL A 85 12.84 -11.89 -7.55
CA VAL A 85 11.71 -10.97 -7.65
C VAL A 85 11.70 -10.41 -9.07
N LEU A 86 10.63 -10.68 -9.82
CA LEU A 86 10.44 -10.13 -11.16
C LEU A 86 9.87 -8.71 -11.05
N LEU A 87 10.65 -7.70 -11.44
CA LEU A 87 10.14 -6.33 -11.56
C LEU A 87 9.50 -6.13 -12.94
N LEU A 88 8.27 -5.61 -12.96
CA LEU A 88 7.62 -5.14 -14.19
C LEU A 88 7.71 -3.63 -14.27
N LYS A 89 7.96 -3.08 -15.47
CA LYS A 89 8.09 -1.64 -15.71
C LYS A 89 6.78 -0.86 -15.62
N TYR A 90 5.66 -1.57 -15.54
CA TYR A 90 4.30 -1.02 -15.45
C TYR A 90 3.52 -1.77 -14.38
N CYS A 91 2.43 -1.17 -13.90
CA CYS A 91 1.54 -1.80 -12.91
C CYS A 91 0.18 -2.25 -13.46
N VAL A 92 -0.15 -1.87 -14.69
CA VAL A 92 -1.39 -2.24 -15.39
C VAL A 92 -1.11 -2.44 -16.87
N GLY A 93 -2.08 -3.00 -17.59
CA GLY A 93 -2.02 -3.17 -19.03
C GLY A 93 -1.70 -4.61 -19.48
N PRO A 94 -1.76 -4.87 -20.79
CA PRO A 94 -1.77 -6.22 -21.33
C PRO A 94 -0.47 -7.00 -21.05
N GLU A 95 0.67 -6.32 -21.01
CA GLU A 95 1.96 -6.96 -20.69
C GLU A 95 2.00 -7.44 -19.24
N VAL A 96 1.49 -6.63 -18.30
CA VAL A 96 1.42 -6.95 -16.88
C VAL A 96 0.41 -8.08 -16.64
N GLU A 97 -0.77 -7.98 -17.26
CA GLU A 97 -1.81 -9.01 -17.18
C GLU A 97 -1.29 -10.36 -17.71
N LYS A 98 -0.57 -10.36 -18.84
CA LYS A 98 0.04 -11.57 -19.41
C LYS A 98 1.12 -12.16 -18.50
N ALA A 99 1.98 -11.32 -17.91
CA ALA A 99 3.02 -11.77 -16.98
C ALA A 99 2.42 -12.39 -15.69
N CYS A 100 1.25 -11.90 -15.25
CA CYS A 100 0.59 -12.37 -14.03
C CYS A 100 -0.40 -13.53 -14.26
N ALA A 101 -0.82 -13.78 -15.51
CA ALA A 101 -1.84 -14.80 -15.82
C ALA A 101 -1.41 -16.24 -15.55
N ASN A 102 -0.14 -16.59 -15.82
CA ASN A 102 0.36 -17.94 -15.53
C ASN A 102 1.84 -17.97 -15.15
N PRO A 103 2.21 -17.32 -14.02
CA PRO A 103 3.57 -17.40 -13.51
C PRO A 103 3.89 -18.81 -13.00
N ALA A 104 5.20 -19.10 -12.90
CA ALA A 104 5.68 -20.30 -12.23
C ALA A 104 5.23 -20.33 -10.77
N ALA A 105 5.07 -21.52 -10.20
CA ALA A 105 4.64 -21.67 -8.82
C ALA A 105 5.63 -20.99 -7.86
N GLY A 106 5.09 -20.20 -6.91
CA GLY A 106 5.86 -19.42 -5.95
C GLY A 106 6.53 -18.18 -6.54
N SER A 107 6.17 -17.72 -7.75
CA SER A 107 6.72 -16.48 -8.32
C SER A 107 6.38 -15.26 -7.45
N VAL A 108 7.36 -14.38 -7.27
CA VAL A 108 7.18 -13.06 -6.66
C VAL A 108 7.36 -12.01 -7.74
N ILE A 109 6.36 -11.16 -7.93
CA ILE A 109 6.34 -10.13 -8.97
C ILE A 109 6.17 -8.79 -8.26
N LEU A 110 7.01 -7.81 -8.55
CA LEU A 110 6.86 -6.43 -8.10
C LEU A 110 6.43 -5.56 -9.28
N LEU A 111 5.31 -4.86 -9.13
CA LEU A 111 4.87 -3.87 -10.10
C LEU A 111 5.57 -2.53 -9.87
N GLU A 112 5.68 -1.73 -10.93
CA GLU A 112 6.16 -0.36 -10.82
C GLU A 112 5.21 0.53 -9.99
N ASN A 113 5.72 1.70 -9.59
CA ASN A 113 5.08 2.67 -8.71
C ASN A 113 3.66 3.05 -9.15
N LEU A 114 2.66 2.69 -8.33
CA LEU A 114 1.26 2.99 -8.65
C LEU A 114 0.97 4.48 -8.81
N HIS A 115 1.71 5.36 -8.12
CA HIS A 115 1.46 6.81 -8.22
C HIS A 115 1.97 7.40 -9.54
N PHE A 116 2.62 6.63 -10.41
CA PHE A 116 2.85 7.03 -11.81
C PHE A 116 1.55 7.11 -12.62
N HIS A 117 0.46 6.57 -12.08
CA HIS A 117 -0.87 6.63 -12.67
C HIS A 117 -1.77 7.55 -11.85
N VAL A 118 -2.36 8.56 -12.51
CA VAL A 118 -3.29 9.51 -11.86
C VAL A 118 -4.53 8.80 -11.30
N GLU A 119 -4.88 7.66 -11.91
CA GLU A 119 -5.97 6.78 -11.55
C GLU A 119 -5.81 6.14 -10.15
N GLU A 120 -4.59 6.08 -9.62
CA GLU A 120 -4.35 5.56 -8.27
C GLU A 120 -4.86 6.52 -7.19
N GLU A 121 -4.45 7.79 -7.24
CA GLU A 121 -4.86 8.79 -6.25
C GLU A 121 -6.24 9.40 -6.56
N GLY A 122 -6.69 9.33 -7.82
CA GLY A 122 -7.97 9.89 -8.26
C GLY A 122 -8.03 11.42 -8.10
N LYS A 123 -6.86 12.08 -8.18
CA LYS A 123 -6.71 13.53 -8.00
C LYS A 123 -5.71 14.04 -9.02
N GLY A 124 -5.95 15.22 -9.57
CA GLY A 124 -5.12 15.84 -10.60
C GLY A 124 -5.96 16.61 -11.61
N LYS A 125 -5.33 17.19 -12.64
CA LYS A 125 -6.06 17.93 -13.69
C LYS A 125 -6.65 17.03 -14.79
N LEU A 126 -6.27 15.74 -14.83
CA LEU A 126 -6.50 14.83 -15.97
C LEU A 126 -7.21 13.51 -15.59
N TRP A 127 -7.81 13.42 -14.39
CA TRP A 127 -8.47 12.17 -13.98
C TRP A 127 -9.86 12.05 -14.61
N GLU A 128 -10.19 10.85 -15.09
CA GLU A 128 -11.51 10.49 -15.60
C GLU A 128 -12.00 9.25 -14.87
N GLN A 129 -13.28 9.23 -14.49
CA GLN A 129 -13.88 8.12 -13.75
C GLN A 129 -13.76 6.78 -14.50
N ALA A 130 -13.98 6.79 -15.82
CA ALA A 130 -13.85 5.59 -16.65
C ALA A 130 -12.42 5.02 -16.66
N LYS A 131 -11.39 5.88 -16.60
CA LYS A 131 -9.98 5.46 -16.51
C LYS A 131 -9.66 4.84 -15.15
N ILE A 132 -10.23 5.38 -14.07
CA ILE A 132 -10.11 4.79 -12.72
C ILE A 132 -10.72 3.38 -12.69
N GLU A 133 -11.88 3.20 -13.31
CA GLU A 133 -12.54 1.89 -13.39
C GLU A 133 -11.71 0.89 -14.20
N ALA A 134 -11.16 1.30 -15.34
CA ALA A 134 -10.26 0.48 -16.14
C ALA A 134 -8.98 0.10 -15.38
N PHE A 135 -8.39 1.05 -14.66
CA PHE A 135 -7.20 0.83 -13.83
C PHE A 135 -7.47 -0.19 -12.72
N ARG A 136 -8.59 -0.03 -12.00
CA ARG A 136 -9.05 -0.96 -10.96
C ARG A 136 -9.35 -2.34 -11.52
N ALA A 137 -9.98 -2.42 -12.68
CA ALA A 137 -10.25 -3.67 -13.37
C ALA A 137 -8.95 -4.39 -13.74
N SER A 138 -7.95 -3.67 -14.26
CA SER A 138 -6.65 -4.25 -14.59
C SER A 138 -5.93 -4.80 -13.35
N LEU A 139 -5.88 -4.02 -12.26
CA LEU A 139 -5.32 -4.52 -10.98
C LEU A 139 -6.05 -5.76 -10.45
N SER A 140 -7.38 -5.81 -10.61
CA SER A 140 -8.20 -6.93 -10.13
C SER A 140 -7.96 -8.22 -10.92
N LYS A 141 -7.41 -8.15 -12.13
CA LYS A 141 -7.05 -9.35 -12.92
C LYS A 141 -5.74 -10.01 -12.47
N LEU A 142 -4.95 -9.35 -11.61
CA LEU A 142 -3.61 -9.81 -11.25
C LEU A 142 -3.60 -10.81 -10.08
N GLY A 143 -4.77 -11.20 -9.57
CA GLY A 143 -4.88 -12.18 -8.50
C GLY A 143 -6.29 -12.73 -8.33
N ASP A 144 -6.43 -13.84 -7.61
CA ASP A 144 -7.73 -14.39 -7.17
C ASP A 144 -8.16 -13.80 -5.82
N VAL A 145 -7.18 -13.46 -4.99
CA VAL A 145 -7.37 -12.92 -3.64
C VAL A 145 -6.53 -11.66 -3.45
N TYR A 146 -7.07 -10.73 -2.68
CA TYR A 146 -6.40 -9.48 -2.36
C TYR A 146 -5.96 -9.44 -0.89
N VAL A 147 -4.73 -8.98 -0.66
CA VAL A 147 -4.19 -8.75 0.68
C VAL A 147 -3.76 -7.29 0.82
N ASN A 148 -4.30 -6.61 1.83
CA ASN A 148 -3.85 -5.27 2.19
C ASN A 148 -2.89 -5.35 3.38
N ASP A 149 -1.62 -5.07 3.10
CA ASP A 149 -0.56 -4.98 4.10
C ASP A 149 -0.09 -3.53 4.34
N ALA A 150 -0.85 -2.56 3.82
CA ALA A 150 -0.48 -1.16 3.72
C ALA A 150 -1.24 -0.26 4.71
N PHE A 151 -1.09 -0.50 6.01
CA PHE A 151 -1.78 0.29 7.05
C PHE A 151 -1.55 1.80 6.95
N SER A 152 -0.32 2.21 6.60
CA SER A 152 0.05 3.63 6.48
C SER A 152 -0.79 4.39 5.45
N THR A 153 -1.37 3.70 4.48
CA THR A 153 -2.24 4.27 3.44
C THR A 153 -3.70 3.85 3.54
N ALA A 154 -4.07 3.06 4.54
CA ALA A 154 -5.45 2.58 4.72
C ALA A 154 -6.47 3.72 4.92
N HIS A 155 -6.02 4.89 5.37
CA HIS A 155 -6.85 6.11 5.49
C HIS A 155 -7.18 6.78 4.14
N ARG A 156 -6.62 6.29 3.02
CA ARG A 156 -6.81 6.88 1.69
C ARG A 156 -7.69 5.98 0.82
N ALA A 157 -8.68 6.58 0.15
CA ALA A 157 -9.56 5.89 -0.78
C ALA A 157 -8.94 5.74 -2.20
N HIS A 158 -7.67 5.33 -2.27
CA HIS A 158 -6.96 5.12 -3.54
C HIS A 158 -7.40 3.84 -4.24
N SER A 159 -7.17 3.73 -5.55
CA SER A 159 -7.59 2.57 -6.35
C SER A 159 -7.04 1.24 -5.83
N SER A 160 -5.76 1.19 -5.44
CA SER A 160 -5.17 -0.02 -4.84
C SER A 160 -5.67 -0.36 -3.43
N MET A 161 -6.30 0.59 -2.73
CA MET A 161 -6.82 0.40 -1.37
C MET A 161 -8.26 -0.12 -1.40
N VAL A 162 -9.12 0.49 -2.22
CA VAL A 162 -10.57 0.23 -2.19
C VAL A 162 -11.13 -0.27 -3.52
N GLY A 163 -10.35 -0.19 -4.60
CA GLY A 163 -10.81 -0.43 -5.96
C GLY A 163 -10.56 -1.85 -6.48
N VAL A 164 -9.72 -2.66 -5.82
CA VAL A 164 -9.50 -4.06 -6.22
C VAL A 164 -10.76 -4.87 -5.91
N ASN A 165 -11.38 -5.44 -6.94
CA ASN A 165 -12.65 -6.15 -6.85
C ASN A 165 -12.46 -7.66 -6.95
N LEU A 166 -12.03 -8.27 -5.84
CA LEU A 166 -11.89 -9.72 -5.69
C LEU A 166 -12.82 -10.28 -4.60
N PRO A 167 -13.27 -11.54 -4.71
CA PRO A 167 -14.21 -12.13 -3.76
C PRO A 167 -13.70 -12.16 -2.32
N GLN A 168 -12.40 -12.38 -2.14
CA GLN A 168 -11.75 -12.43 -0.82
C GLN A 168 -10.71 -11.32 -0.69
N LYS A 169 -10.84 -10.53 0.37
CA LYS A 169 -9.96 -9.40 0.69
C LYS A 169 -9.56 -9.48 2.15
N ALA A 170 -8.27 -9.66 2.42
CA ALA A 170 -7.75 -9.84 3.76
C ALA A 170 -6.81 -8.70 4.17
N GLY A 171 -6.76 -8.38 5.47
CA GLY A 171 -5.70 -7.55 6.05
C GLY A 171 -4.56 -8.41 6.59
N ALA A 172 -3.31 -7.99 6.39
CA ALA A 172 -2.13 -8.57 7.04
C ALA A 172 -1.75 -7.73 8.28
N ASN A 173 -0.69 -6.91 8.23
CA ASN A 173 -0.27 -6.04 9.35
C ASN A 173 -1.33 -4.98 9.75
N VAL A 174 -2.36 -4.80 8.93
CA VAL A 174 -3.51 -3.93 9.25
C VAL A 174 -4.31 -4.47 10.44
N ALA A 175 -4.40 -5.79 10.59
CA ALA A 175 -5.20 -6.44 11.64
C ALA A 175 -4.62 -6.18 13.04
N ASP A 176 -3.31 -6.34 13.21
CA ASP A 176 -2.64 -6.15 14.51
C ASP A 176 -2.78 -4.71 15.01
N ARG A 177 -2.62 -3.73 14.11
CA ARG A 177 -2.74 -2.31 14.44
C ARG A 177 -4.16 -1.92 14.79
N ILE A 178 -5.14 -2.52 14.11
CA ILE A 178 -6.56 -2.36 14.44
C ILE A 178 -6.84 -2.86 15.87
N HIS A 179 -6.30 -4.02 16.23
CA HIS A 179 -6.51 -4.59 17.56
C HIS A 179 -5.87 -3.71 18.63
N LEU A 180 -4.64 -3.22 18.39
CA LEU A 180 -3.96 -2.27 19.27
C LEU A 180 -4.78 -1.00 19.49
N ILE A 181 -5.25 -0.36 18.40
CA ILE A 181 -6.05 0.86 18.49
C ILE A 181 -7.34 0.59 19.27
N SER A 182 -8.04 -0.51 18.98
CA SER A 182 -9.28 -0.87 19.66
C SER A 182 -9.09 -1.02 21.17
N ASN A 183 -7.95 -1.60 21.60
CA ASN A 183 -7.62 -1.77 23.01
C ASN A 183 -7.21 -0.48 23.73
N MET A 184 -6.84 0.57 22.97
CA MET A 184 -6.42 1.87 23.51
C MET A 184 -7.54 2.90 23.57
N LEU A 185 -8.54 2.80 22.68
CA LEU A 185 -9.62 3.80 22.56
C LEU A 185 -10.34 4.09 23.88
N ASP A 186 -10.61 3.06 24.68
CA ASP A 186 -11.35 3.20 25.95
C ASP A 186 -10.44 3.54 27.15
N LYS A 187 -9.12 3.58 26.95
CA LYS A 187 -8.14 3.79 28.02
C LYS A 187 -7.47 5.16 27.99
N VAL A 188 -7.42 5.81 26.82
CA VAL A 188 -6.77 7.11 26.65
C VAL A 188 -7.75 8.23 27.01
N ASN A 189 -7.44 8.97 28.06
CA ASN A 189 -8.25 10.07 28.59
C ASN A 189 -7.57 11.45 28.46
N GLU A 190 -6.28 11.49 28.20
CA GLU A 190 -5.48 12.71 28.06
C GLU A 190 -4.78 12.76 26.70
N MET A 191 -4.63 13.97 26.16
CA MET A 191 -3.99 14.21 24.87
C MET A 191 -2.86 15.23 25.01
N ILE A 192 -1.64 14.84 24.67
CA ILE A 192 -0.50 15.75 24.57
C ILE A 192 -0.40 16.27 23.13
N ILE A 193 -0.37 17.59 22.95
CA ILE A 193 -0.18 18.24 21.65
C ILE A 193 1.25 18.79 21.58
N GLY A 194 2.07 18.21 20.70
CA GLY A 194 3.47 18.56 20.53
C GLY A 194 3.86 18.85 19.07
N GLY A 195 5.17 19.04 18.84
CA GLY A 195 5.74 19.28 17.51
C GLY A 195 5.18 20.54 16.84
N GLY A 196 5.13 20.53 15.50
CA GLY A 196 4.68 21.68 14.71
C GLY A 196 3.22 22.11 14.98
N MET A 197 2.36 21.18 15.42
CA MET A 197 0.95 21.47 15.70
C MET A 197 0.77 22.31 16.97
N ALA A 198 1.65 22.16 17.97
CA ALA A 198 1.56 22.90 19.23
C ALA A 198 1.62 24.43 19.01
N PHE A 199 2.39 24.90 18.03
CA PHE A 199 2.49 26.32 17.68
C PHE A 199 1.15 26.93 17.26
N ALA A 200 0.29 26.16 16.56
CA ALA A 200 -1.04 26.63 16.20
C ALA A 200 -1.91 26.88 17.44
N PHE A 201 -1.83 25.98 18.43
CA PHE A 201 -2.55 26.13 19.70
C PHE A 201 -1.98 27.29 20.53
N LEU A 202 -0.65 27.38 20.67
CA LEU A 202 0.01 28.44 21.44
C LEU A 202 -0.22 29.82 20.83
N LYS A 203 -0.26 29.94 19.49
CA LYS A 203 -0.61 31.18 18.82
C LYS A 203 -2.03 31.64 19.16
N VAL A 204 -3.01 30.73 19.08
CA VAL A 204 -4.43 31.07 19.26
C VAL A 204 -4.78 31.26 20.74
N LEU A 205 -4.28 30.39 21.62
CA LEU A 205 -4.63 30.40 23.04
C LEU A 205 -3.81 31.41 23.86
N ASN A 206 -2.52 31.57 23.52
CA ASN A 206 -1.58 32.36 24.32
C ASN A 206 -1.06 33.61 23.57
N ASN A 207 -1.62 33.95 22.40
CA ASN A 207 -1.12 35.02 21.53
C ASN A 207 0.40 34.93 21.28
N MET A 208 0.94 33.72 21.25
CA MET A 208 2.36 33.51 21.05
C MET A 208 2.76 33.91 19.63
N GLU A 209 3.77 34.78 19.49
CA GLU A 209 4.39 35.04 18.19
C GLU A 209 5.10 33.78 17.70
N ILE A 210 4.65 33.28 16.54
CA ILE A 210 5.27 32.15 15.86
C ILE A 210 5.85 32.64 14.54
N GLY A 211 7.15 32.40 14.31
CA GLY A 211 7.85 32.79 13.10
C GLY A 211 7.33 32.12 11.83
N GLY A 212 7.83 32.55 10.67
CA GLY A 212 7.29 32.18 9.35
C GLY A 212 7.45 30.71 8.93
N GLU A 213 8.33 29.93 9.55
CA GLU A 213 8.65 28.57 9.08
C GLU A 213 7.65 27.49 9.51
N LEU A 214 6.86 27.71 10.56
CA LEU A 214 5.94 26.71 11.14
C LEU A 214 4.47 27.14 11.09
N ALA A 215 4.20 28.43 10.86
CA ALA A 215 2.86 28.97 10.75
C ALA A 215 2.28 28.67 9.36
N PHE A 216 1.56 27.55 9.23
CA PHE A 216 0.74 27.21 8.06
C PHE A 216 1.50 27.00 6.74
N ARG A 217 1.96 25.77 6.48
CA ARG A 217 1.85 25.23 5.12
C ARG A 217 0.38 24.93 4.84
N ARG A 218 -0.43 25.96 4.57
CA ARG A 218 -1.68 25.80 3.82
C ARG A 218 -1.27 25.29 2.44
N LYS A 219 -1.67 24.05 2.12
CA LYS A 219 -1.75 23.59 0.74
C LYS A 219 -2.97 24.22 0.08
#